data_AF-X1J7G5-F1
#
_entry.id   AF-X1J7G5-F1
#
_cell.length_a   1.000
_cell.length_b   1.000
_cell.length_c   1.000
_cell.angle_alpha   90.00
_cell.angle_beta   90.00
_cell.angle_gamma   90.00
#
_symmetry.space_group_name_H-M   'P 1'
#
loop_
_entity.id
_entity.type
_entity.pdbx_description
1 polymer ?
#
loop_
_entity_poly.entity_id
_entity_poly.type
_entity_poly.pdbx_seq_one_letter_code
_entity_poly.pdbx_strand_id
1 'polypeptide(L)'
;MSEKLRREKLAIEGGKPVKTTPNLPMFPGGLEIGQEEKKAVLEVLDHKYLFRYYGPEEFSSRVKLLEEEFAKKIGVKYALAVNSCTSALITSLIAVGVGPGDEVIIPGYTFFASCAAVIAARAIPVIAEVDDSLTLDPEDLERKITPRTKAVMP
;
A
#
# COMPACT_ATOMS: atom_id res chain seq x y z
N MET A 1 44.70 16.69 25.04
CA MET A 1 44.02 16.84 26.34
C MET A 1 43.12 18.07 26.23
N SER A 2 41.86 17.87 25.88
CA SER A 2 40.73 18.04 26.79
C SER A 2 40.13 19.44 26.72
N GLU A 3 39.37 19.68 25.65
CA GLU A 3 38.17 20.51 25.77
C GLU A 3 37.00 19.61 25.40
N LYS A 4 36.51 18.89 26.42
CA LYS A 4 35.33 18.03 26.33
C LYS A 4 34.22 18.84 25.65
N LEU A 5 33.74 18.39 24.49
CA LEU A 5 32.40 18.72 24.03
C LEU A 5 31.48 18.51 25.25
N ARG A 6 31.03 19.59 25.90
CA ARG A 6 29.91 19.50 26.82
C ARG A 6 28.74 19.07 25.95
N ARG A 7 28.36 17.79 26.03
CA ARG A 7 27.12 17.31 25.42
C ARG A 7 26.01 18.24 25.93
N GLU A 8 25.43 19.01 25.03
CA GLU A 8 24.25 19.80 25.33
C GLU A 8 23.17 18.85 25.88
N LYS A 9 22.42 19.31 26.89
CA LYS A 9 21.38 18.49 27.52
C LYS A 9 20.37 18.07 26.44
N LEU A 10 19.99 16.80 26.39
CA LEU A 10 19.01 16.36 25.40
C LEU A 10 17.66 17.04 25.65
N ALA A 11 16.88 17.26 24.60
CA ALA A 11 15.55 17.87 24.72
C ALA A 11 14.63 17.09 25.68
N ILE A 12 14.68 15.76 25.64
CA ILE A 12 13.94 14.87 26.55
C ILE A 12 14.36 15.02 28.02
N GLU A 13 15.56 15.55 28.27
CA GLU A 13 16.10 15.81 29.60
C GLU A 13 15.92 17.28 30.02
N GLY A 14 15.17 18.08 29.25
CA GLY A 14 14.95 19.50 29.51
C GLY A 14 16.01 20.43 28.91
N GLY A 15 16.79 19.95 27.95
CA GLY A 15 17.57 20.81 27.06
C GLY A 15 16.71 21.47 25.97
N LYS A 16 17.31 22.36 25.19
CA LYS A 16 16.60 23.06 24.10
C LYS A 16 16.39 22.11 22.91
N PRO A 17 15.15 21.91 22.41
CA PRO A 17 14.92 21.13 21.20
C PRO A 17 15.62 21.72 19.98
N VAL A 18 16.37 20.88 19.25
CA VAL A 18 17.04 21.26 17.99
C VAL A 18 16.01 21.51 16.89
N LYS A 19 14.96 20.69 16.84
CA LYS A 19 13.82 20.88 15.94
C LYS A 19 12.81 21.80 16.61
N THR A 20 12.67 23.00 16.06
CA THR A 20 11.71 24.02 16.54
C THR A 20 10.46 24.11 15.67
N THR A 21 10.43 23.41 14.54
CA THR A 21 9.29 23.37 13.62
C THR A 21 8.36 22.20 13.92
N PRO A 22 7.04 22.32 13.66
CA PRO A 22 6.11 21.20 13.75
C PRO A 22 6.51 20.02 12.85
N ASN A 23 6.07 18.81 13.19
CA ASN A 23 6.18 17.68 12.26
C ASN A 23 5.22 17.90 11.10
N LEU A 24 5.65 17.51 9.89
CA LEU A 24 4.72 17.44 8.77
C LEU A 24 3.64 16.39 9.09
N PRO A 25 2.37 16.66 8.75
CA PRO A 25 1.30 15.69 8.96
C PRO A 25 1.52 14.43 8.12
N MET A 26 1.22 13.26 8.67
CA MET A 26 1.40 11.96 8.00
C MET A 26 0.25 11.62 7.02
N PHE A 27 -0.25 12.60 6.28
CA PHE A 27 -1.29 12.42 5.26
C PHE A 27 -1.04 13.32 4.04
N PRO A 28 0.10 13.14 3.34
CA PRO A 28 0.54 14.09 2.30
C PRO A 28 -0.51 14.30 1.20
N GLY A 29 -1.19 13.25 0.73
CA GLY A 29 -2.26 13.40 -0.26
C GLY A 29 -3.46 14.24 0.22
N GLY A 30 -3.74 14.23 1.54
CA GLY A 30 -4.78 15.09 2.12
C GLY A 30 -4.39 16.57 2.17
N LEU A 31 -3.10 16.87 2.21
CA LEU A 31 -2.58 18.24 2.18
C LEU A 31 -2.69 18.86 0.77
N GLU A 32 -2.71 18.02 -0.26
CA GLU A 32 -2.81 18.43 -1.67
C GLU A 32 -4.27 18.61 -2.15
N ILE A 33 -5.27 18.38 -1.30
CA ILE A 33 -6.69 18.50 -1.70
C ILE A 33 -7.01 19.94 -2.12
N GLY A 34 -7.26 20.12 -3.41
CA GLY A 34 -7.56 21.40 -4.05
C GLY A 34 -9.02 21.53 -4.48
N GLN A 35 -9.25 22.41 -5.44
CA GLN A 35 -10.59 22.61 -6.03
C GLN A 35 -10.98 21.47 -6.97
N GLU A 36 -10.00 20.79 -7.58
CA GLU A 36 -10.25 19.68 -8.50
C GLU A 36 -10.85 18.47 -7.78
N GLU A 37 -10.29 18.09 -6.63
CA GLU A 37 -10.81 17.01 -5.78
C GLU A 37 -12.21 17.34 -5.25
N LYS A 38 -12.43 18.58 -4.80
CA LYS A 38 -13.74 19.04 -4.33
C LYS A 38 -14.78 18.97 -5.43
N LYS A 39 -14.44 19.45 -6.63
CA LYS A 39 -15.31 19.39 -7.80
C LYS A 39 -15.67 17.95 -8.14
N ALA A 40 -14.69 17.04 -8.16
CA ALA A 40 -14.94 15.63 -8.46
C ALA A 40 -15.92 14.97 -7.47
N VAL A 41 -15.83 15.32 -6.18
CA VAL A 41 -16.79 14.85 -5.15
C VAL A 41 -18.17 15.47 -5.37
N LEU A 42 -18.25 16.77 -5.62
CA LEU A 42 -19.52 17.47 -5.85
C LEU A 42 -20.23 16.96 -7.11
N GLU A 43 -19.51 16.69 -8.21
CA GLU A 43 -20.08 16.11 -9.43
C GLU A 43 -20.77 14.76 -9.15
N VAL A 44 -20.21 13.91 -8.28
CA VAL A 44 -20.86 12.65 -7.87
C VAL A 44 -22.18 12.90 -7.15
N LEU A 45 -22.21 13.90 -6.27
CA LEU A 45 -23.40 14.26 -5.49
C LEU A 45 -24.48 14.91 -6.37
N ASP A 46 -24.08 15.84 -7.24
CA ASP A 46 -24.97 16.55 -8.16
C ASP A 46 -25.61 15.58 -9.16
N HIS A 47 -24.83 14.64 -9.69
CA HIS A 47 -25.33 13.58 -10.58
C HIS A 47 -26.08 12.46 -9.84
N LYS A 48 -25.97 12.39 -8.50
CA LYS A 48 -26.50 11.28 -7.68
C LYS A 48 -25.96 9.90 -8.09
N TYR A 49 -24.77 9.83 -8.67
CA TYR A 49 -24.15 8.60 -9.16
C TYR A 49 -23.17 8.01 -8.13
N LEU A 50 -23.69 7.60 -6.97
CA LEU A 50 -22.89 7.13 -5.83
C LEU A 50 -22.36 5.70 -5.98
N PHE A 51 -23.09 4.83 -6.69
CA PHE A 51 -22.76 3.42 -6.81
C PHE A 51 -22.03 3.14 -8.12
N ARG A 52 -21.11 2.17 -8.13
CA ARG A 52 -20.19 1.98 -9.27
C ARG A 52 -20.76 1.24 -10.48
N TYR A 53 -21.79 0.40 -10.30
CA TYR A 53 -22.25 -0.54 -11.33
C TYR A 53 -23.54 -0.10 -12.04
N TYR A 54 -24.37 0.70 -11.38
CA TYR A 54 -25.59 1.27 -11.96
C TYR A 54 -25.77 2.70 -11.47
N GLY A 55 -26.48 3.49 -12.26
CA GLY A 55 -26.75 4.90 -11.99
C GLY A 55 -27.37 5.58 -13.21
N PRO A 56 -27.43 6.91 -13.22
CA PRO A 56 -27.90 7.69 -14.37
C PRO A 56 -27.11 7.38 -15.65
N GLU A 57 -27.80 7.27 -16.77
CA GLU A 57 -27.21 6.87 -18.07
C GLU A 57 -26.40 7.99 -18.72
N GLU A 58 -26.67 9.24 -18.34
CA GLU A 58 -26.06 10.44 -18.93
C GLU A 58 -24.61 10.67 -18.47
N PHE A 59 -24.18 10.00 -17.41
CA PHE A 59 -22.89 10.21 -16.77
C PHE A 59 -22.09 8.90 -16.69
N SER A 60 -20.77 9.02 -16.64
CA SER A 60 -19.88 7.88 -16.40
C SER A 60 -19.59 7.72 -14.90
N SER A 61 -19.59 6.47 -14.43
CA SER A 61 -19.12 6.13 -13.08
C SER A 61 -17.69 6.63 -12.86
N ARG A 62 -17.45 7.41 -11.80
CA ARG A 62 -16.10 7.89 -11.43
C ARG A 62 -15.11 6.74 -11.21
N VAL A 63 -15.60 5.59 -10.73
CA VAL A 63 -14.77 4.40 -10.51
C VAL A 63 -14.32 3.81 -11.85
N LYS A 64 -15.23 3.71 -12.82
CA LYS A 64 -14.89 3.22 -14.17
C LYS A 64 -13.86 4.13 -14.86
N LEU A 65 -14.06 5.45 -14.80
CA LEU A 65 -13.10 6.41 -15.35
C LEU A 65 -11.72 6.27 -14.70
N LEU A 66 -11.66 6.15 -13.37
CA LEU A 66 -10.41 5.92 -12.66
C LEU A 66 -9.72 4.63 -13.12
N GLU A 67 -10.46 3.52 -13.29
CA GLU A 67 -9.90 2.25 -13.76
C GLU A 67 -9.33 2.35 -15.17
N GLU A 68 -10.04 3.00 -16.09
CA GLU A 68 -9.60 3.22 -17.47
C GLU A 68 -8.35 4.12 -17.55
N GLU A 69 -8.38 5.25 -16.84
CA GLU A 69 -7.27 6.19 -16.77
C GLU A 69 -6.04 5.57 -16.10
N PHE A 70 -6.24 4.84 -15.00
CA PHE A 70 -5.15 4.18 -14.28
C PHE A 70 -4.53 3.07 -15.11
N ALA A 71 -5.34 2.20 -15.72
CA ALA A 71 -4.85 1.15 -16.61
C ALA A 71 -3.98 1.71 -17.74
N LYS A 72 -4.45 2.80 -18.37
CA LYS A 72 -3.69 3.53 -19.40
C LYS A 72 -2.40 4.13 -18.84
N LYS A 73 -2.45 4.75 -17.66
CA LYS A 73 -1.29 5.43 -17.04
C LYS A 73 -0.14 4.46 -16.73
N ILE A 74 -0.45 3.26 -16.25
CA ILE A 74 0.59 2.27 -15.89
C ILE A 74 0.88 1.25 -17.00
N GLY A 75 0.18 1.34 -18.14
CA GLY A 75 0.44 0.49 -19.31
C GLY A 75 -0.08 -0.95 -19.19
N VAL A 76 -1.16 -1.18 -18.45
CA VAL A 76 -1.79 -2.51 -18.32
C VAL A 76 -3.13 -2.59 -19.06
N LYS A 77 -3.56 -3.81 -19.41
CA LYS A 77 -4.83 -4.02 -20.12
C LYS A 77 -6.06 -3.74 -19.25
N TYR A 78 -5.98 -4.03 -17.96
CA TYR A 78 -7.11 -3.92 -17.02
C TYR A 78 -6.63 -3.38 -15.67
N ALA A 79 -7.48 -2.59 -15.02
CA ALA A 79 -7.35 -2.20 -13.63
C ALA A 79 -8.71 -2.38 -12.92
N LEU A 80 -8.68 -2.74 -11.64
CA LEU A 80 -9.87 -2.89 -10.81
C LEU A 80 -9.65 -2.14 -9.49
N ALA A 81 -10.42 -1.07 -9.29
CA ALA A 81 -10.43 -0.31 -8.07
C ALA A 81 -11.20 -1.08 -6.97
N VAL A 82 -10.61 -1.12 -5.79
CA VAL A 82 -11.19 -1.73 -4.58
C VAL A 82 -11.07 -0.75 -3.41
N ASN A 83 -11.67 -1.08 -2.27
CA ASN A 83 -11.77 -0.17 -1.12
C ASN A 83 -10.44 0.06 -0.36
N SER A 84 -9.40 -0.76 -0.58
CA SER A 84 -8.09 -0.60 0.07
C SER A 84 -7.01 -1.44 -0.63
N CYS A 85 -5.73 -1.11 -0.41
CA CYS A 85 -4.61 -1.93 -0.88
C CYS A 85 -4.63 -3.34 -0.26
N THR A 86 -5.03 -3.49 1.01
CA THR A 86 -5.15 -4.81 1.65
C THR A 86 -6.18 -5.68 0.92
N SER A 87 -7.35 -5.12 0.58
CA SER A 87 -8.35 -5.84 -0.22
C SER A 87 -7.85 -6.15 -1.63
N ALA A 88 -7.01 -5.28 -2.21
CA ALA A 88 -6.39 -5.54 -3.50
C ALA A 88 -5.48 -6.77 -3.43
N LEU A 89 -4.62 -6.86 -2.40
CA LEU A 89 -3.76 -8.03 -2.18
C LEU A 89 -4.58 -9.31 -1.99
N ILE A 90 -5.61 -9.30 -1.13
CA ILE A 90 -6.49 -10.45 -0.90
C ILE A 90 -7.16 -10.90 -2.19
N THR A 91 -7.76 -9.95 -2.93
CA THR A 91 -8.45 -10.23 -4.19
C THR A 91 -7.48 -10.81 -5.22
N SER A 92 -6.25 -10.29 -5.27
CA SER A 92 -5.21 -10.73 -6.21
C SER A 92 -4.77 -12.15 -5.90
N LEU A 93 -4.50 -12.48 -4.63
CA LEU A 93 -4.12 -13.82 -4.19
C LEU A 93 -5.20 -14.85 -4.53
N ILE A 94 -6.46 -14.56 -4.18
CA ILE A 94 -7.59 -15.45 -4.49
C ILE A 94 -7.74 -15.61 -6.02
N ALA A 95 -7.62 -14.53 -6.78
CA ALA A 95 -7.76 -14.55 -8.23
C ALA A 95 -6.71 -15.41 -8.95
N VAL A 96 -5.48 -15.48 -8.42
CA VAL A 96 -4.41 -16.36 -8.93
C VAL A 96 -4.49 -17.79 -8.36
N GLY A 97 -5.53 -18.09 -7.59
CA GLY A 97 -5.83 -19.43 -7.09
C GLY A 97 -5.03 -19.82 -5.84
N VAL A 98 -4.55 -18.86 -5.05
CA VAL A 98 -4.00 -19.12 -3.71
C VAL A 98 -5.14 -19.49 -2.76
N GLY A 99 -4.93 -20.54 -1.96
CA GLY A 99 -5.90 -21.00 -0.98
C GLY A 99 -5.29 -21.86 0.14
N PRO A 100 -6.13 -22.65 0.84
CA PRO A 100 -5.70 -23.49 1.95
C PRO A 100 -4.57 -24.45 1.59
N GLY A 101 -3.48 -24.40 2.36
CA GLY A 101 -2.32 -25.26 2.20
C GLY A 101 -1.24 -24.72 1.26
N ASP A 102 -1.54 -23.65 0.50
CA ASP A 102 -0.55 -22.97 -0.32
C ASP A 102 0.38 -22.10 0.53
N GLU A 103 1.64 -22.02 0.13
CA GLU A 103 2.63 -21.11 0.69
C GLU A 103 2.79 -19.88 -0.21
N VAL A 104 2.81 -18.68 0.39
CA VAL A 104 3.09 -17.42 -0.30
C VAL A 104 4.31 -16.77 0.33
N ILE A 105 5.35 -16.56 -0.47
CA ILE A 105 6.60 -15.94 0.00
C ILE A 105 6.44 -14.43 0.03
N ILE A 106 6.83 -13.80 1.14
CA ILE A 106 6.78 -12.35 1.39
C ILE A 106 8.11 -11.88 2.01
N PRO A 107 8.53 -10.62 1.78
CA PRO A 107 9.69 -10.07 2.47
C PRO A 107 9.41 -9.84 3.96
N GLY A 108 10.42 -10.05 4.80
CA GLY A 108 10.36 -9.78 6.24
C GLY A 108 10.23 -8.29 6.58
N TYR A 109 10.68 -7.41 5.70
CA TYR A 109 10.56 -5.97 5.84
C TYR A 109 9.46 -5.41 4.93
N THR A 110 8.23 -5.35 5.45
CA THR A 110 7.06 -4.82 4.74
C THR A 110 5.98 -4.38 5.73
N PHE A 111 4.91 -3.73 5.25
CA PHE A 111 3.76 -3.41 6.08
C PHE A 111 2.95 -4.68 6.40
N PHE A 112 2.34 -4.74 7.59
CA PHE A 112 1.60 -5.91 8.09
C PHE A 112 0.51 -6.43 7.13
N ALA A 113 -0.05 -5.56 6.28
CA ALA A 113 -1.06 -5.94 5.30
C ALA A 113 -0.62 -7.07 4.37
N SER A 114 0.67 -7.19 4.05
CA SER A 114 1.22 -8.25 3.21
C SER A 114 0.97 -9.63 3.83
N CYS A 115 1.40 -9.83 5.07
CA CYS A 115 1.16 -11.09 5.80
C CYS A 115 -0.33 -11.33 6.05
N ALA A 116 -1.06 -10.28 6.45
CA ALA A 116 -2.50 -10.37 6.71
C ALA A 116 -3.30 -10.80 5.48
N ALA A 117 -2.91 -10.34 4.28
CA ALA A 117 -3.58 -10.72 3.04
C ALA A 117 -3.41 -12.21 2.70
N VAL A 118 -2.21 -12.77 2.93
CA VAL A 118 -1.94 -14.21 2.76
C VAL A 118 -2.81 -15.04 3.69
N ILE A 119 -2.88 -14.64 4.97
CA ILE A 119 -3.70 -15.31 5.98
C ILE A 119 -5.20 -15.19 5.63
N ALA A 120 -5.66 -14.03 5.17
CA ALA A 120 -7.04 -13.81 4.75
C ALA A 120 -7.42 -14.65 3.52
N ALA A 121 -6.46 -14.93 2.63
CA ALA A 121 -6.60 -15.91 1.54
C ALA A 121 -6.53 -17.38 2.02
N ARG A 122 -6.39 -17.60 3.34
CA ARG A 122 -6.26 -18.92 4.00
C ARG A 122 -4.98 -19.67 3.65
N ALA A 123 -3.97 -18.97 3.14
CA ALA A 123 -2.67 -19.51 2.81
C ALA A 123 -1.66 -19.30 3.95
N ILE A 124 -0.45 -19.83 3.75
CA ILE A 124 0.65 -19.81 4.73
C ILE A 124 1.69 -18.78 4.29
N PRO A 125 1.93 -17.70 5.05
CA PRO A 125 3.00 -16.76 4.74
C PRO A 125 4.36 -17.40 5.04
N VAL A 126 5.27 -17.35 4.08
CA VAL A 126 6.68 -17.76 4.22
C VAL A 126 7.54 -16.51 4.17
N ILE A 127 8.21 -16.20 5.27
CA ILE A 127 9.05 -15.00 5.38
C ILE A 127 10.43 -15.28 4.79
N ALA A 128 10.81 -14.45 3.81
CA ALA A 128 12.13 -14.38 3.22
C ALA A 128 12.84 -13.08 3.65
N GLU A 129 14.18 -13.13 3.66
CA GLU A 129 15.01 -11.97 4.00
C GLU A 129 14.93 -10.85 2.95
N VAL A 130 15.45 -9.68 3.33
CA VAL A 130 15.66 -8.54 2.42
C VAL A 130 17.14 -8.28 2.21
N ASP A 131 17.48 -7.70 1.07
CA ASP A 131 18.85 -7.29 0.76
C ASP A 131 19.06 -5.79 1.03
N ASP A 132 20.21 -5.26 0.59
CA ASP A 132 20.57 -3.84 0.74
C ASP A 132 19.63 -2.89 -0.01
N SER A 133 18.80 -3.37 -0.94
CA SER A 133 17.75 -2.59 -1.59
C SER A 133 16.52 -2.36 -0.69
N LEU A 134 16.48 -3.03 0.47
CA LEU A 134 15.34 -3.11 1.38
C LEU A 134 14.11 -3.80 0.77
N THR A 135 14.30 -4.55 -0.32
CA THR A 135 13.28 -5.40 -0.95
C THR A 135 13.67 -6.87 -0.84
N LEU A 136 12.79 -7.76 -1.28
CA LEU A 136 12.97 -9.21 -1.20
C LEU A 136 14.32 -9.67 -1.76
N ASP A 137 15.14 -10.34 -0.95
CA ASP A 137 16.42 -10.94 -1.36
C ASP A 137 16.16 -12.10 -2.35
N PRO A 138 16.61 -12.02 -3.61
CA PRO A 138 16.42 -13.09 -4.59
C PRO A 138 17.09 -14.40 -4.18
N GLU A 139 18.25 -14.36 -3.50
CA GLU A 139 18.94 -15.57 -3.07
C GLU A 139 18.21 -16.28 -1.93
N ASP A 140 17.65 -15.51 -0.98
CA ASP A 140 16.83 -16.09 0.08
C ASP A 140 15.48 -16.58 -0.44
N LEU A 141 14.88 -15.86 -1.39
CA LEU A 141 13.67 -16.30 -2.09
C LEU A 141 13.85 -17.70 -2.65
N GLU A 142 14.93 -17.97 -3.41
CA GLU A 142 15.19 -19.29 -3.99
C GLU A 142 15.26 -20.40 -2.92
N ARG A 143 15.87 -20.13 -1.76
CA ARG A 143 15.97 -21.07 -0.63
C ARG A 143 14.64 -21.36 0.06
N LYS A 144 13.66 -20.45 -0.05
CA LYS A 144 12.35 -20.54 0.61
C LYS A 144 11.29 -21.25 -0.24
N ILE A 145 11.57 -21.50 -1.52
CA ILE A 145 10.65 -22.23 -2.40
C ILE A 145 10.54 -23.68 -1.94
N THR A 146 9.30 -24.15 -1.78
CA THR A 146 8.95 -25.53 -1.46
C THR A 146 7.93 -26.07 -2.47
N PRO A 147 7.62 -27.38 -2.46
CA PRO A 147 6.54 -27.94 -3.28
C PRO A 147 5.15 -27.34 -3.02
N ARG A 148 4.95 -26.60 -1.92
CA ARG A 148 3.70 -25.90 -1.59
C ARG A 148 3.71 -24.43 -2.00
N THR A 149 4.84 -23.88 -2.45
CA THR A 149 4.92 -22.47 -2.86
C THR A 149 4.04 -22.24 -4.08
N LYS A 150 3.05 -21.36 -3.92
CA LYS A 150 2.06 -21.03 -4.95
C LYS A 150 2.31 -19.67 -5.57
N ALA A 151 2.80 -18.72 -4.79
CA ALA A 151 3.03 -17.35 -5.23
C ALA A 151 4.18 -16.69 -4.46
N VAL A 152 4.70 -15.62 -5.06
CA VAL A 152 5.64 -14.69 -4.44
C VAL A 152 4.99 -13.31 -4.48
N MET A 153 4.98 -12.61 -3.36
CA MET A 153 4.50 -11.24 -3.24
C MET A 153 5.68 -10.38 -2.77
N PRO A 154 6.49 -9.88 -3.73
CA PRO A 154 7.78 -9.25 -3.47
C PRO A 154 7.66 -7.85 -2.87
#